data_AF-A0A097A576-F1
#
_entry.id   AF-A0A097A576-F1
#
_cell.length_a   1.000
_cell.length_b   1.000
_cell.length_c   1.000
_cell.angle_alpha   90.00
_cell.angle_beta   90.00
_cell.angle_gamma   90.00
#
_symmetry.space_group_name_H-M   'P 1'
#
loop_
_entity.id
_entity.type
_entity.pdbx_description
1 polymer ?
#
loop_
_entity_poly.entity_id
_entity_poly.type
_entity_poly.pdbx_seq_one_letter_code
_entity_poly.pdbx_strand_id
1 'polypeptide(L)'
;RHGNKGVISRILPEEDMPYTADGAPVDVVLNPLGVPSRMNVGQILEAHLGWAAKGLGEQLQRMMEKEFSAASMREWLRKIYNSERFGEYLKGLTDDELREVVRKMHGGVFLASPVFSGATENEIKDYLRLAGLPERGQTMLYDGRTGTPFQQAVTVGSMYMLKLHHLVDDKIHARST
;
A
#
# COMPACT_ATOMS: atom_id res chain seq x y z
N ARG A 1 5.69 -1.18 10.17
CA ARG A 1 6.51 -0.57 11.28
C ARG A 1 7.24 -1.61 12.18
N HIS A 2 8.08 -2.48 11.62
CA HIS A 2 8.48 -3.77 12.21
C HIS A 2 9.93 -3.84 12.70
N GLY A 3 10.42 -2.75 13.31
CA GLY A 3 11.82 -2.65 13.78
C GLY A 3 12.87 -2.57 12.66
N ASN A 4 12.46 -2.56 11.40
CA ASN A 4 13.31 -2.29 10.26
C ASN A 4 13.72 -0.81 10.26
N LYS A 5 15.03 -0.56 10.31
CA LYS A 5 15.63 0.79 10.22
C LYS A 5 16.64 0.80 9.09
N GLY A 6 16.78 1.95 8.45
CA GLY A 6 17.75 2.19 7.39
C GLY A 6 18.12 3.67 7.34
N VAL A 7 19.20 3.97 6.62
CA VAL A 7 19.61 5.34 6.28
C VAL A 7 19.36 5.50 4.79
N ILE A 8 18.81 6.63 4.37
CA ILE A 8 18.65 6.95 2.95
C ILE A 8 20.05 7.10 2.36
N SER A 9 20.41 6.21 1.42
CA SER A 9 21.75 6.17 0.82
C SER A 9 21.84 6.95 -0.49
N ARG A 10 20.76 6.98 -1.27
CA ARG A 10 20.69 7.68 -2.55
C ARG A 10 19.26 8.12 -2.82
N ILE A 11 19.12 9.29 -3.41
CA ILE A 11 17.86 9.78 -4.00
C ILE A 11 18.06 9.66 -5.52
N LEU A 12 17.15 8.95 -6.18
CA LEU A 12 17.17 8.75 -7.63
C LEU A 12 16.09 9.61 -8.29
N PRO A 13 16.31 10.05 -9.54
CA PRO A 13 15.23 10.54 -10.40
C PRO A 13 14.14 9.47 -10.59
N GLU A 14 12.90 9.90 -10.86
CA GLU A 14 11.75 9.01 -11.02
C GLU A 14 11.92 8.06 -12.22
N GLU A 15 12.51 8.55 -13.31
CA GLU A 15 12.79 7.80 -14.53
C GLU A 15 13.80 6.65 -14.33
N ASP A 16 14.62 6.73 -13.29
CA ASP A 16 15.60 5.70 -12.94
C ASP A 16 14.99 4.61 -12.04
N MET A 17 13.81 4.84 -11.47
CA MET A 17 13.18 3.92 -10.53
C MET A 17 12.55 2.73 -11.26
N PRO A 18 12.58 1.53 -10.67
CA PRO A 18 11.83 0.41 -11.21
C PRO A 18 10.34 0.73 -11.28
N TYR A 19 9.66 0.29 -12.33
CA TYR A 19 8.25 0.57 -12.56
C TYR A 19 7.44 -0.69 -12.86
N THR A 20 6.15 -0.65 -12.56
CA THR A 20 5.18 -1.72 -12.81
C THR A 20 4.69 -1.72 -14.27
N ALA A 21 3.98 -2.76 -14.70
CA ALA A 21 3.54 -2.88 -16.11
C ALA A 21 2.61 -1.75 -16.59
N ASP A 22 1.93 -1.07 -15.66
CA ASP A 22 1.10 0.12 -15.88
C ASP A 22 1.92 1.43 -15.92
N GLY A 23 3.25 1.35 -15.78
CA GLY A 23 4.17 2.49 -15.87
C GLY A 23 4.38 3.23 -14.55
N ALA A 24 3.74 2.81 -13.45
CA ALA A 24 3.89 3.47 -12.17
C ALA A 24 5.26 3.14 -11.54
N PRO A 25 6.09 4.14 -11.22
CA PRO A 25 7.37 3.91 -10.55
C PRO A 25 7.17 3.56 -9.07
N VAL A 26 8.12 2.83 -8.50
CA VAL A 26 8.18 2.58 -7.05
C VAL A 26 8.83 3.75 -6.32
N ASP A 27 8.35 4.07 -5.11
CA ASP A 27 8.91 5.19 -4.32
C ASP A 27 10.18 4.80 -3.55
N VAL A 28 10.25 3.57 -3.04
CA VAL A 28 11.33 3.11 -2.16
C VAL A 28 11.70 1.67 -2.48
N VAL A 29 13.00 1.41 -2.61
CA VAL A 29 13.56 0.06 -2.78
C VAL A 29 14.17 -0.41 -1.46
N LEU A 30 13.73 -1.56 -0.97
CA LEU A 30 14.22 -2.18 0.27
C LEU A 30 14.97 -3.48 -0.03
N ASN A 31 16.05 -3.73 0.70
CA ASN A 31 16.83 -4.96 0.56
C ASN A 31 16.08 -6.16 1.19
N PRO A 32 15.77 -7.22 0.41
CA PRO A 32 15.03 -8.37 0.92
C PRO A 32 15.79 -9.18 1.97
N LEU A 33 17.13 -9.13 1.99
CA LEU A 33 17.95 -9.91 2.92
C LEU A 33 17.74 -9.53 4.38
N GLY A 34 17.22 -8.32 4.65
CA GLY A 34 16.94 -7.86 6.01
C GLY A 34 15.73 -8.52 6.66
N VAL A 35 14.87 -9.22 5.89
CA VAL A 35 13.64 -9.84 6.39
C VAL A 35 13.91 -11.21 7.03
N PRO A 36 14.56 -12.19 6.35
CA PRO A 36 14.79 -13.50 6.91
C PRO A 36 15.67 -13.46 8.16
N SER A 37 16.70 -12.61 8.16
CA SER A 37 17.68 -12.54 9.25
C SER A 37 17.09 -11.97 10.55
N ARG A 38 16.05 -11.13 10.46
CA ARG A 38 15.40 -10.47 11.60
C ARG A 38 14.05 -11.10 11.96
N MET A 39 13.61 -12.09 11.20
CA MET A 39 12.32 -12.79 11.35
C MET A 39 11.11 -11.85 11.46
N ASN A 40 11.17 -10.68 10.82
CA ASN A 40 10.11 -9.67 10.85
C ASN A 40 9.20 -9.76 9.62
N VAL A 41 8.57 -10.92 9.44
CA VAL A 41 7.66 -11.26 8.32
C VAL A 41 6.47 -10.30 8.23
N GLY A 42 6.05 -9.72 9.35
CA GLY A 42 4.93 -8.77 9.40
C GLY A 42 5.05 -7.59 8.43
N GLN A 43 6.27 -7.18 8.06
CA GLN A 43 6.45 -6.09 7.08
C GLN A 43 6.03 -6.49 5.66
N ILE A 44 6.15 -7.77 5.30
CA ILE A 44 5.71 -8.29 4.00
C ILE A 44 4.18 -8.34 4.00
N LEU A 45 3.57 -8.81 5.10
CA LEU A 45 2.12 -8.82 5.26
C LEU A 45 1.53 -7.39 5.22
N GLU A 46 2.19 -6.42 5.88
CA GLU A 46 1.85 -5.00 5.81
C GLU A 46 1.92 -4.49 4.36
N ALA A 47 3.00 -4.78 3.63
CA ALA A 47 3.15 -4.35 2.24
C ALA A 47 2.03 -4.90 1.35
N HIS A 48 1.71 -6.20 1.46
CA HIS A 48 0.64 -6.84 0.69
C HIS A 48 -0.74 -6.25 1.01
N LEU A 49 -1.09 -6.15 2.30
CA LEU A 49 -2.37 -5.60 2.73
C LEU A 49 -2.50 -4.12 2.36
N GLY A 50 -1.42 -3.35 2.49
CA GLY A 50 -1.36 -1.95 2.08
C GLY A 50 -1.48 -1.79 0.56
N TRP A 51 -0.96 -2.73 -0.22
CA TRP A 51 -1.14 -2.71 -1.68
C TRP A 51 -2.60 -2.96 -2.07
N ALA A 52 -3.23 -3.96 -1.45
CA ALA A 52 -4.66 -4.22 -1.63
C ALA A 52 -5.50 -3.01 -1.22
N ALA A 53 -5.19 -2.38 -0.09
CA ALA A 53 -5.87 -1.18 0.39
C ALA A 53 -5.78 -0.03 -0.63
N LYS A 54 -4.59 0.23 -1.18
CA LYS A 54 -4.37 1.24 -2.23
C LYS A 54 -5.18 0.91 -3.49
N GLY A 55 -5.07 -0.32 -4.00
CA GLY A 55 -5.78 -0.76 -5.21
C GLY A 55 -7.30 -0.66 -5.09
N LEU A 56 -7.87 -0.98 -3.92
CA LEU A 56 -9.31 -0.78 -3.66
C LEU A 56 -9.70 0.70 -3.62
N GLY A 57 -8.86 1.56 -3.06
CA GLY A 57 -9.07 3.01 -3.10
C GLY A 57 -9.07 3.57 -4.53
N GLU A 58 -8.12 3.13 -5.35
CA GLU A 58 -8.05 3.50 -6.77
C GLU A 58 -9.27 2.99 -7.56
N GLN A 59 -9.78 1.79 -7.25
CA GLN A 59 -11.03 1.29 -7.84
C GLN A 59 -12.22 2.18 -7.47
N LEU A 60 -12.37 2.54 -6.19
CA LEU A 60 -13.41 3.45 -5.73
C LEU A 60 -13.31 4.81 -6.42
N GLN A 61 -12.09 5.35 -6.56
CA GLN A 61 -11.84 6.60 -7.25
C GLN A 61 -12.25 6.54 -8.73
N ARG A 62 -11.88 5.45 -9.44
CA ARG A 62 -12.31 5.23 -10.83
C ARG A 62 -13.84 5.15 -10.96
N MET A 63 -14.52 4.55 -9.99
CA MET A 63 -15.99 4.52 -9.95
C MET A 63 -16.58 5.91 -9.71
N MET A 64 -15.95 6.76 -8.90
CA MET A 64 -16.37 8.15 -8.67
C MET A 64 -16.24 9.00 -9.94
N GLU A 65 -15.16 8.82 -10.70
CA GLU A 65 -14.83 9.63 -11.89
C GLU A 65 -15.68 9.29 -13.13
N LYS A 66 -16.01 8.01 -13.32
CA LYS A 66 -16.80 7.57 -14.49
C LYS A 66 -18.27 7.95 -14.35
N GLU A 67 -18.93 7.44 -13.31
CA GLU A 67 -20.34 7.71 -13.02
C GLU A 67 -20.64 7.32 -11.56
N PHE A 68 -20.95 8.33 -10.74
CA PHE A 68 -21.31 8.07 -9.35
C PHE A 68 -22.69 7.43 -9.23
N SER A 69 -22.73 6.17 -8.81
CA SER A 69 -23.94 5.48 -8.38
C SER A 69 -23.83 5.13 -6.89
N ALA A 70 -24.68 5.75 -6.06
CA ALA A 70 -24.69 5.49 -4.62
C ALA A 70 -24.99 4.00 -4.31
N ALA A 71 -25.85 3.36 -5.10
CA ALA A 71 -26.16 1.94 -4.95
C ALA A 71 -24.92 1.06 -5.17
N SER A 72 -24.20 1.28 -6.27
CA SER A 72 -22.99 0.52 -6.61
C SER A 72 -21.86 0.77 -5.60
N MET A 73 -21.71 2.01 -5.13
CA MET A 73 -20.73 2.36 -4.10
C MET A 73 -21.02 1.67 -2.77
N ARG A 74 -22.28 1.65 -2.33
CA ARG A 74 -22.68 0.96 -1.10
C ARG A 74 -22.47 -0.55 -1.22
N GLU A 75 -22.77 -1.13 -2.37
CA GLU A 75 -22.50 -2.55 -2.63
C GLU A 75 -21.00 -2.86 -2.56
N TRP A 76 -20.17 -2.02 -3.18
CA TRP A 76 -18.71 -2.21 -3.17
C TRP A 76 -18.12 -2.06 -1.77
N LEU A 77 -18.51 -1.02 -1.04
CA LEU A 77 -18.08 -0.82 0.35
C LEU A 77 -18.53 -1.94 1.29
N ARG A 78 -19.69 -2.56 1.05
CA ARG A 78 -20.13 -3.76 1.79
C ARG A 78 -19.24 -4.96 1.50
N LYS A 79 -18.82 -5.16 0.25
CA LYS A 79 -17.88 -6.25 -0.12
C LYS A 79 -16.54 -6.08 0.59
N ILE A 80 -16.05 -4.85 0.72
CA ILE A 80 -14.77 -4.55 1.37
C ILE A 80 -14.84 -4.78 2.88
N TYR A 81 -15.81 -4.18 3.58
CA TYR A 81 -15.80 -4.13 5.04
C TYR A 81 -16.58 -5.26 5.73
N ASN A 82 -17.35 -6.04 4.97
CA ASN A 82 -18.11 -7.24 5.38
C ASN A 82 -18.50 -7.31 6.88
N SER A 83 -19.09 -6.24 7.41
CA SER A 83 -19.55 -6.18 8.80
C SER A 83 -20.93 -5.56 8.88
N GLU A 84 -21.77 -6.14 9.73
CA GLU A 84 -23.15 -5.67 9.93
C GLU A 84 -23.16 -4.22 10.42
N ARG A 85 -22.30 -3.89 11.39
CA ARG A 85 -22.12 -2.54 11.93
C ARG A 85 -21.80 -1.52 10.83
N PHE A 86 -20.89 -1.84 9.92
CA PHE A 86 -20.56 -0.94 8.82
C PHE A 86 -21.69 -0.87 7.79
N GLY A 87 -22.40 -1.99 7.56
CA GLY A 87 -23.58 -2.04 6.72
C GLY A 87 -24.71 -1.13 7.22
N GLU A 88 -24.94 -1.05 8.53
CA GLU A 88 -25.88 -0.13 9.17
C GLU A 88 -25.41 1.32 9.06
N TYR A 89 -24.13 1.59 9.33
CA TYR A 89 -23.54 2.91 9.14
C TYR A 89 -23.77 3.41 7.71
N LEU A 90 -23.50 2.58 6.70
CA LEU A 90 -23.77 2.93 5.31
C LEU A 90 -25.25 3.23 5.07
N LYS A 91 -26.19 2.45 5.60
CA LYS A 91 -27.64 2.72 5.42
C LYS A 91 -28.07 4.09 5.97
N GLY A 92 -27.40 4.56 7.03
CA GLY A 92 -27.70 5.87 7.64
C GLY A 92 -27.15 7.08 6.88
N LEU A 93 -26.21 6.89 5.95
CA LEU A 93 -25.61 7.99 5.21
C LEU A 93 -26.50 8.45 4.05
N THR A 94 -26.62 9.76 3.89
CA THR A 94 -27.09 10.39 2.65
C THR A 94 -26.10 10.15 1.50
N ASP A 95 -26.53 10.42 0.27
CA ASP A 95 -25.67 10.22 -0.90
C ASP A 95 -24.51 11.23 -0.95
N ASP A 96 -24.70 12.44 -0.44
CA ASP A 96 -23.63 13.44 -0.33
C ASP A 96 -22.60 13.05 0.74
N GLU A 97 -23.04 12.57 1.90
CA GLU A 97 -22.12 12.04 2.92
C GLU A 97 -21.36 10.81 2.43
N LEU A 98 -22.02 9.93 1.65
CA LEU A 98 -21.35 8.80 1.01
C LEU A 98 -20.24 9.27 0.07
N ARG A 99 -20.48 10.30 -0.74
CA ARG A 99 -19.43 10.89 -1.60
C ARG A 99 -18.27 11.39 -0.78
N GLU A 100 -18.52 12.07 0.34
CA GLU A 100 -17.44 12.55 1.21
C GLU A 100 -16.61 11.40 1.81
N VAL A 101 -17.28 10.32 2.24
CA VAL A 101 -16.61 9.13 2.76
C VAL A 101 -15.72 8.50 1.69
N VAL A 102 -16.24 8.28 0.49
CA VAL A 102 -15.47 7.68 -0.62
C VAL A 102 -14.32 8.60 -1.03
N ARG A 103 -14.54 9.91 -1.08
CA ARG A 103 -13.48 10.90 -1.38
C ARG A 103 -12.32 10.83 -0.39
N LYS A 104 -12.59 10.59 0.89
CA LYS A 104 -11.53 10.40 1.91
C LYS A 104 -10.71 9.13 1.65
N MET A 105 -11.25 8.13 0.95
CA MET A 105 -10.59 6.86 0.64
C MET A 105 -9.85 6.85 -0.71
N HIS A 106 -9.73 7.99 -1.40
CA HIS A 106 -9.08 8.08 -2.72
C HIS A 106 -7.65 7.51 -2.78
N GLY A 107 -6.86 7.67 -1.72
CA GLY A 107 -5.48 7.15 -1.61
C GLY A 107 -5.37 5.70 -1.11
N GLY A 108 -6.50 5.07 -0.81
CA GLY A 108 -6.58 3.73 -0.24
C GLY A 108 -7.69 3.60 0.80
N VAL A 109 -8.31 2.42 0.87
CA VAL A 109 -9.30 2.13 1.91
C VAL A 109 -8.63 1.94 3.27
N PHE A 110 -9.30 2.37 4.34
CA PHE A 110 -8.76 2.22 5.69
C PHE A 110 -8.99 0.81 6.19
N LEU A 111 -7.91 0.09 6.53
CA LEU A 111 -7.98 -1.25 7.09
C LEU A 111 -7.40 -1.26 8.52
N ALA A 112 -7.95 -2.13 9.35
CA ALA A 112 -7.49 -2.35 10.71
C ALA A 112 -7.10 -3.81 10.90
N SER A 113 -5.92 -4.05 11.46
CA SER A 113 -5.43 -5.37 11.83
C SER A 113 -5.03 -5.33 13.31
N PRO A 114 -5.94 -5.70 14.23
CA PRO A 114 -5.68 -5.72 15.68
C PRO A 114 -4.47 -6.58 16.07
N VAL A 115 -3.86 -6.25 17.20
CA VAL A 115 -2.76 -7.06 17.76
C VAL A 115 -3.33 -8.40 18.21
N PHE A 116 -2.70 -9.51 17.79
CA PHE A 116 -3.12 -10.89 18.07
C PHE A 116 -4.45 -11.35 17.46
N SER A 117 -5.16 -10.49 16.72
CA SER A 117 -6.37 -10.83 15.97
C SER A 117 -6.38 -10.07 14.64
N GLY A 118 -5.25 -10.12 13.95
CA GLY A 118 -5.01 -9.40 12.71
C GLY A 118 -5.50 -10.16 11.48
N ALA A 119 -5.37 -9.51 10.33
CA ALA A 119 -5.69 -10.13 9.05
C ALA A 119 -4.80 -11.35 8.80
N THR A 120 -5.44 -12.47 8.47
CA THR A 120 -4.78 -13.72 8.07
C THR A 120 -4.23 -13.61 6.65
N GLU A 121 -3.29 -14.50 6.29
CA GLU A 121 -2.73 -14.52 4.94
C GLU A 121 -3.80 -14.76 3.86
N ASN A 122 -4.80 -15.59 4.15
CA ASN A 122 -5.89 -15.88 3.22
C ASN A 122 -6.77 -14.65 3.00
N GLU A 123 -7.11 -13.93 4.08
CA GLU A 123 -7.85 -12.66 3.95
C GLU A 123 -7.06 -11.65 3.13
N ILE A 124 -5.74 -11.51 3.35
CA ILE A 124 -4.89 -10.61 2.55
C ILE A 124 -4.93 -11.00 1.06
N LYS A 125 -4.88 -12.30 0.74
CA LYS A 125 -5.01 -12.79 -0.66
C LYS A 125 -6.38 -12.46 -1.24
N ASP A 126 -7.45 -12.58 -0.46
CA ASP A 126 -8.80 -12.24 -0.88
C ASP A 126 -8.93 -10.73 -1.16
N TYR A 127 -8.32 -9.88 -0.32
CA TYR A 127 -8.25 -8.43 -0.55
C TYR A 127 -7.43 -8.08 -1.79
N LEU A 128 -6.30 -8.74 -2.03
CA LEU A 128 -5.51 -8.56 -3.26
C LEU A 128 -6.34 -8.95 -4.49
N ARG A 129 -7.06 -10.08 -4.43
CA ARG A 129 -7.95 -10.53 -5.50
C ARG A 129 -9.07 -9.53 -5.76
N LEU A 130 -9.70 -9.00 -4.71
CA LEU A 130 -10.75 -7.99 -4.81
C LEU A 130 -10.22 -6.69 -5.45
N ALA A 131 -8.97 -6.33 -5.14
CA ALA A 131 -8.27 -5.18 -5.73
C ALA A 131 -7.85 -5.42 -7.20
N GLY A 132 -7.97 -6.64 -7.73
CA GLY A 132 -7.49 -6.99 -9.07
C GLY A 132 -5.96 -7.16 -9.14
N LEU A 133 -5.32 -7.43 -8.00
CA LEU A 133 -3.87 -7.57 -7.86
C LEU A 133 -3.46 -9.05 -7.75
N PRO A 134 -2.19 -9.38 -8.04
CA PRO A 134 -1.68 -10.75 -7.90
C PRO A 134 -1.76 -11.24 -6.45
N GLU A 135 -2.36 -12.41 -6.22
CA GLU A 135 -2.53 -12.98 -4.87
C GLU A 135 -1.21 -13.24 -4.13
N ARG A 136 -0.11 -13.41 -4.87
CA ARG A 136 1.23 -13.59 -4.28
C ARG A 136 1.82 -12.28 -3.72
N GLY A 137 1.21 -11.12 -4.00
CA GLY A 137 1.78 -9.81 -3.67
C GLY A 137 3.07 -9.51 -4.45
N GLN A 138 3.27 -10.20 -5.57
CA GLN A 138 4.44 -10.08 -6.43
C GLN A 138 4.00 -9.75 -7.85
N THR A 139 4.74 -8.85 -8.51
CA THR A 139 4.51 -8.49 -9.91
C THR A 139 5.83 -8.33 -10.66
N MET A 140 5.76 -8.32 -11.98
CA MET A 140 6.91 -8.01 -12.82
C MET A 140 7.20 -6.52 -12.74
N LEU A 141 8.46 -6.17 -12.47
CA LEU A 141 8.97 -4.81 -12.57
C LEU A 141 9.93 -4.70 -13.74
N TYR A 142 10.08 -3.48 -14.23
CA TYR A 142 10.99 -3.10 -15.31
C TYR A 142 12.02 -2.13 -14.77
N ASP A 143 13.27 -2.26 -15.23
CA ASP A 143 14.34 -1.34 -14.88
C ASP A 143 14.10 0.02 -15.56
N GLY A 144 14.04 1.11 -14.80
CA GLY A 144 13.79 2.46 -15.32
C GLY A 144 14.86 2.94 -16.31
N ARG A 145 16.09 2.44 -16.20
CA ARG A 145 17.22 2.88 -17.05
C ARG A 145 17.28 2.16 -18.39
N THR A 146 16.93 0.88 -18.41
CA THR A 146 17.07 0.03 -19.60
C THR A 146 15.73 -0.32 -20.23
N GLY A 147 14.63 -0.20 -19.47
CA GLY A 147 13.29 -0.66 -19.85
C GLY A 147 13.13 -2.18 -19.85
N THR A 148 14.16 -2.95 -19.45
CA THR A 148 14.10 -4.42 -19.49
C THR A 148 13.38 -4.97 -18.26
N PRO A 149 12.56 -6.02 -18.40
CA PRO A 149 11.92 -6.68 -17.26
C PRO A 149 12.96 -7.36 -16.36
N PHE A 150 12.71 -7.39 -15.06
CA PHE A 150 13.51 -8.19 -14.14
C PHE A 150 13.34 -9.69 -14.41
N GLN A 151 14.34 -10.47 -13.99
CA GLN A 151 14.34 -11.92 -14.21
C GLN A 151 13.30 -12.66 -13.38
N GLN A 152 12.86 -12.06 -12.26
CA GLN A 152 11.89 -12.65 -11.34
C GLN A 152 10.90 -11.59 -10.89
N ALA A 153 9.67 -12.03 -10.59
CA ALA A 153 8.66 -11.17 -10.00
C ALA A 153 9.13 -10.70 -8.60
N VAL A 154 8.85 -9.43 -8.30
CA VAL A 154 9.30 -8.76 -7.08
C VAL A 154 8.09 -8.44 -6.22
N THR A 155 8.24 -8.54 -4.90
CA THR A 155 7.21 -8.09 -3.96
C THR A 155 7.08 -6.58 -4.03
N VAL A 156 5.87 -6.11 -4.32
CA VAL A 156 5.51 -4.69 -4.36
C VAL A 156 4.38 -4.49 -3.36
N GLY A 157 4.35 -3.31 -2.74
CA GLY A 157 3.21 -2.92 -1.93
C GLY A 157 3.41 -1.64 -1.16
N SER A 158 2.44 -1.31 -0.32
CA SER A 158 2.42 -0.07 0.44
C SER A 158 2.82 -0.35 1.89
N MET A 159 3.95 0.21 2.32
CA MET A 159 4.42 0.10 3.71
C MET A 159 4.36 1.46 4.40
N TYR A 160 3.94 1.49 5.66
CA TYR A 160 3.94 2.72 6.44
C TYR A 160 5.36 3.02 6.97
N MET A 161 5.96 4.10 6.46
CA MET A 161 7.33 4.53 6.78
C MET A 161 7.32 5.73 7.74
N LEU A 162 8.31 5.78 8.63
CA LEU A 162 8.49 6.88 9.59
C LEU A 162 9.87 7.52 9.41
N LYS A 163 9.90 8.85 9.39
CA LYS A 163 11.14 9.62 9.52
C LYS A 163 11.46 9.80 11.00
N LEU A 164 12.57 9.24 11.45
CA LEU A 164 13.03 9.39 12.83
C LEU A 164 13.74 10.74 13.03
N HIS A 165 13.75 11.25 14.26
CA HIS A 165 14.40 12.52 14.63
C HIS A 165 15.94 12.49 14.48
N HIS A 166 16.53 11.34 14.19
CA HIS A 166 17.98 11.21 14.01
C HIS A 166 18.42 11.77 12.65
N LEU A 167 18.44 13.10 12.52
CA LEU A 167 18.89 13.81 11.33
C LEU A 167 20.42 13.79 11.24
N VAL A 168 20.93 13.84 10.01
CA VAL A 168 22.36 13.85 9.74
C VAL A 168 22.98 15.18 10.20
N ASP A 169 22.26 16.29 10.02
CA ASP A 169 22.72 17.64 10.36
C ASP A 169 23.09 17.76 11.85
N ASP A 170 22.32 17.13 12.73
CA ASP A 170 22.56 17.11 14.19
C ASP A 170 23.76 16.22 14.59
N LYS A 171 24.31 15.43 13.66
CA LYS A 171 25.36 14.44 13.91
C LYS A 171 26.68 14.78 13.24
N ILE A 172 26.73 15.78 12.37
CA ILE A 172 27.98 16.23 11.75
C ILE A 172 28.74 17.08 12.77
N HIS A 173 29.85 16.54 13.26
CA HIS A 173 30.82 17.29 14.05
C HIS A 173 32.20 17.17 13.40
N ALA A 174 32.78 18.31 13.03
CA ALA A 174 34.13 18.39 12.49
C ALA A 174 34.96 19.33 13.36
N ARG A 175 36.19 18.92 13.67
CA ARG A 175 37.17 19.72 14.41
C ARG A 175 38.47 19.74 13.62
N SER A 176 38.98 20.92 13.28
CA SER A 176 40.33 21.07 12.72
C SER A 176 41.33 21.46 13.82
N THR A 177 42.53 20.89 13.79
CA THR A 177 43.70 21.34 14.56
C THR A 177 44.58 22.24 13.72
#